data_AF-A0A0K1NKF2-F1
#
_entry.id   AF-A0A0K1NKF2-F1
#
_cell.length_a   1.000
_cell.length_b   1.000
_cell.length_c   1.000
_cell.angle_alpha   90.00
_cell.angle_beta   90.00
_cell.angle_gamma   90.00
#
_symmetry.space_group_name_H-M   'P 1'
#
loop_
_entity.id
_entity.type
_entity.pdbx_description
1 polymer ?
#
loop_
_entity_poly.entity_id
_entity_poly.type
_entity_poly.pdbx_seq_one_letter_code
_entity_poly.pdbx_strand_id
1 'polypeptide(L)'
;MEKKRSIKTKNILRFAIWILILSFVVICVCYLSWAALFRPVPGNQPELSVKEKEYFNEIEGKEGWDYVRRSVYNIDKSGKSLHQRLVDLNKNYAYMFCVEIEDSATFYSLPDKTEDTIALHLYNHVIGWTPKLQKIVILFEYEEWLNERSSLGHSRKSEYAVRGKRLVKLKHDTE
;
A
#
# COMPACT_ATOMS: atom_id res chain seq x y z
N MET A 1 -39.90 29.01 -49.43
CA MET A 1 -38.46 28.67 -49.27
C MET A 1 -38.09 28.14 -47.86
N GLU A 2 -38.98 28.14 -46.88
CA GLU A 2 -38.65 27.81 -45.47
C GLU A 2 -38.38 26.33 -45.18
N LYS A 3 -39.07 25.42 -45.88
CA LYS A 3 -38.98 23.96 -45.65
C LYS A 3 -37.56 23.41 -45.88
N LYS A 4 -36.84 23.95 -46.87
CA LYS A 4 -35.45 23.55 -47.23
C LYS A 4 -34.41 24.04 -46.21
N ARG A 5 -34.66 25.20 -45.58
CA ARG A 5 -33.78 25.80 -44.56
C ARG A 5 -33.90 25.06 -43.22
N SER A 6 -35.11 24.69 -42.82
CA SER A 6 -35.39 23.91 -41.61
C SER A 6 -34.76 22.51 -41.61
N ILE A 7 -34.77 21.80 -42.75
CA ILE A 7 -34.14 20.48 -42.90
C ILE A 7 -32.60 20.59 -42.79
N LYS A 8 -32.01 21.62 -43.41
CA LYS A 8 -30.55 21.86 -43.37
C LYS A 8 -30.09 22.14 -41.94
N THR A 9 -30.83 22.94 -41.17
CA THR A 9 -30.52 23.23 -39.76
C THR A 9 -30.69 22.00 -38.86
N LYS A 10 -31.74 21.18 -39.08
CA LYS A 10 -31.93 19.92 -38.34
C LYS A 10 -30.81 18.91 -38.58
N ASN A 11 -30.29 18.83 -39.81
CA ASN A 11 -29.16 17.96 -40.13
C ASN A 11 -27.84 18.45 -39.51
N ILE A 12 -27.61 19.77 -39.49
CA ILE A 12 -26.45 20.38 -38.80
C ILE A 12 -26.53 20.13 -37.29
N LEU A 13 -27.71 20.31 -36.69
CA LEU A 13 -27.92 20.05 -35.26
C LEU A 13 -27.71 18.57 -34.92
N ARG A 14 -28.23 17.64 -35.74
CA ARG A 14 -27.97 16.21 -35.58
C ARG A 14 -26.47 15.90 -35.66
N PHE A 15 -25.76 16.50 -36.62
CA PHE A 15 -24.32 16.30 -36.75
C PHE A 15 -23.54 16.83 -35.55
N ALA A 16 -23.91 18.01 -35.02
CA ALA A 16 -23.31 18.59 -33.83
C ALA A 16 -23.56 17.72 -32.57
N ILE A 17 -24.77 17.16 -32.42
CA ILE A 17 -25.10 16.23 -31.34
C ILE A 17 -24.24 14.96 -31.43
N TRP A 18 -24.07 14.41 -32.63
CA TRP A 18 -23.20 13.25 -32.86
C TRP A 18 -21.74 13.53 -32.49
N ILE A 19 -21.22 14.71 -32.82
CA ILE A 19 -19.86 15.12 -32.43
C ILE A 19 -19.75 15.23 -30.91
N LEU A 20 -20.74 15.83 -30.23
CA LEU A 20 -20.75 15.95 -28.77
C LEU A 20 -20.75 14.58 -28.09
N ILE A 21 -21.59 13.66 -28.54
CA ILE A 21 -21.63 12.28 -28.02
C ILE A 21 -20.29 11.59 -28.25
N LEU A 22 -19.71 11.69 -29.44
CA LEU A 22 -18.42 11.09 -29.75
C LEU A 22 -17.31 11.67 -28.86
N SER A 23 -17.28 12.99 -28.67
CA SER A 23 -16.31 13.66 -27.80
C SER A 23 -16.44 13.21 -26.35
N PHE A 24 -17.67 13.06 -25.85
CA PHE A 24 -17.94 12.57 -24.50
C PHE A 24 -17.46 11.12 -24.32
N VAL A 25 -17.73 10.25 -25.30
CA VAL A 25 -17.25 8.86 -25.28
C VAL A 25 -15.71 8.81 -25.25
N VAL A 26 -15.04 9.62 -26.07
CA VAL A 26 -13.57 9.70 -26.07
C VAL A 26 -13.05 10.17 -24.71
N ILE A 27 -13.63 11.23 -24.13
CA ILE A 27 -13.23 11.73 -22.80
C ILE A 27 -13.44 10.66 -21.73
N CYS A 28 -14.56 9.94 -21.74
CA CYS A 28 -14.82 8.86 -20.81
C CYS A 28 -13.80 7.72 -20.94
N VAL A 29 -13.47 7.30 -22.17
CA VAL A 29 -12.46 6.26 -22.40
C VAL A 29 -11.07 6.71 -21.93
N CYS A 30 -10.68 7.96 -22.23
CA CYS A 30 -9.42 8.54 -21.76
C CYS A 30 -9.36 8.61 -20.24
N TYR A 31 -10.45 9.04 -19.59
CA TYR A 31 -10.54 9.12 -18.13
C TYR A 31 -10.49 7.73 -17.48
N LEU A 32 -11.25 6.77 -17.98
CA LEU A 32 -11.24 5.38 -17.47
C LEU A 32 -9.87 4.72 -17.66
N SER A 33 -9.21 4.96 -18.79
CA SER A 33 -7.86 4.44 -19.06
C SER A 33 -6.82 5.09 -18.13
N TRP A 34 -6.89 6.41 -17.94
CA TRP A 34 -6.05 7.12 -16.98
C TRP A 34 -6.29 6.59 -15.56
N ALA A 35 -7.54 6.47 -15.12
CA ALA A 35 -7.88 5.91 -13.81
C ALA A 35 -7.37 4.47 -13.63
N ALA A 36 -7.44 3.63 -14.67
CA ALA A 36 -6.93 2.26 -14.64
C ALA A 36 -5.39 2.18 -14.53
N LEU A 37 -4.66 3.18 -15.04
CA LEU A 37 -3.20 3.25 -14.86
C LEU A 37 -2.79 3.53 -13.41
N PHE A 38 -3.62 4.26 -12.65
CA PHE A 38 -3.40 4.52 -11.23
C PHE A 38 -4.02 3.49 -10.30
N ARG A 39 -4.81 2.54 -10.82
CA ARG A 39 -5.29 1.44 -10.00
C ARG A 39 -4.09 0.57 -9.58
N PRO A 40 -3.90 0.32 -8.26
CA PRO A 40 -2.93 -0.65 -7.79
C PRO A 40 -3.31 -2.00 -8.39
N VAL A 41 -2.35 -2.67 -9.05
CA VAL A 41 -2.60 -4.00 -9.60
C VAL A 41 -2.30 -5.01 -8.49
N PRO A 42 -3.21 -5.97 -8.22
CA PRO A 42 -2.92 -7.05 -7.30
C PRO A 42 -1.69 -7.82 -7.78
N GLY A 43 -0.73 -8.08 -6.89
CA GLY A 43 0.52 -8.78 -7.23
C GLY A 43 1.72 -7.88 -7.57
N ASN A 44 1.66 -6.56 -7.36
CA ASN A 44 2.78 -5.65 -7.61
C ASN A 44 3.89 -5.66 -6.54
N GLN A 45 3.88 -6.66 -5.67
CA GLN A 45 4.88 -6.87 -4.64
C GLN A 45 5.95 -7.83 -5.16
N PRO A 46 7.24 -7.57 -4.93
CA PRO A 46 8.27 -8.55 -5.27
C PRO A 46 8.04 -9.85 -4.51
N GLU A 47 8.43 -10.99 -5.08
CA GLU A 47 8.32 -12.26 -4.36
C GLU A 47 9.09 -12.22 -3.02
N LEU A 48 8.59 -12.96 -2.04
CA LEU A 48 9.33 -13.17 -0.79
C LEU A 48 10.57 -14.01 -1.06
N SER A 49 11.71 -13.56 -0.54
CA SER A 49 12.93 -14.35 -0.47
C SER A 49 12.76 -15.57 0.43
N VAL A 50 13.65 -16.56 0.30
CA VAL A 50 13.63 -17.77 1.13
C VAL A 50 13.66 -17.44 2.62
N LYS A 51 14.53 -16.51 3.02
CA LYS A 51 14.66 -16.06 4.42
C LYS A 51 13.41 -15.36 4.94
N GLU A 52 12.74 -14.57 4.11
CA GLU A 52 11.46 -13.95 4.47
C GLU A 52 10.41 -15.03 4.70
N LYS A 53 10.30 -16.01 3.81
CA LYS A 53 9.34 -17.12 3.97
C LYS A 53 9.61 -17.93 5.24
N GLU A 54 10.87 -18.27 5.50
CA GLU A 54 11.27 -19.00 6.72
C GLU A 54 10.90 -18.21 7.98
N TYR A 55 11.27 -16.94 8.04
CA TYR A 55 10.97 -16.09 9.19
C TYR A 55 9.46 -15.85 9.37
N PHE A 56 8.71 -15.68 8.28
CA PHE A 56 7.26 -15.42 8.38
C PHE A 56 6.55 -16.65 8.90
N ASN A 57 6.91 -17.83 8.41
CA ASN A 57 6.38 -19.10 8.92
C ASN A 57 6.72 -19.31 10.41
N GLU A 58 7.92 -18.91 10.86
CA GLU A 58 8.28 -18.96 12.29
C GLU A 58 7.39 -18.03 13.13
N ILE A 59 7.10 -16.83 12.62
CA ILE A 59 6.26 -15.86 13.30
C ILE A 59 4.78 -16.29 13.34
N GLU A 60 4.23 -16.79 12.23
CA GLU A 60 2.87 -17.36 12.16
C GLU A 60 2.71 -18.62 13.02
N GLY A 61 3.81 -19.30 13.35
CA GLY A 61 3.80 -20.43 14.29
C GLY A 61 3.61 -20.03 15.76
N LYS A 62 3.59 -18.73 16.09
CA LYS A 62 3.40 -18.25 17.47
C LYS A 62 1.92 -18.17 17.81
N GLU A 63 1.57 -18.62 19.01
CA GLU A 63 0.19 -18.55 19.51
C GLU A 63 -0.33 -17.10 19.48
N GLY A 64 -1.50 -16.91 18.86
CA GLY A 64 -2.18 -15.62 18.68
C GLY A 64 -1.64 -14.75 17.53
N TRP A 65 -0.67 -15.20 16.74
CA TRP A 65 -0.13 -14.49 15.58
C TRP A 65 -0.65 -15.16 14.31
N ASP A 66 -1.70 -14.59 13.71
CA ASP A 66 -2.47 -15.26 12.66
C ASP A 66 -1.85 -15.12 11.27
N TYR A 67 -1.64 -13.88 10.82
CA TYR A 67 -1.22 -13.63 9.44
C TYR A 67 -0.08 -12.63 9.32
N VAL A 68 1.02 -13.06 8.70
CA VAL A 68 2.20 -12.22 8.48
C VAL A 68 2.30 -11.83 7.01
N ARG A 69 2.33 -10.53 6.76
CA ARG A 69 2.40 -9.97 5.41
C ARG A 69 3.47 -8.91 5.30
N ARG A 70 3.99 -8.78 4.08
CA ARG A 70 4.98 -7.76 3.75
C ARG A 70 4.50 -6.88 2.62
N SER A 71 4.65 -5.57 2.81
CA SER A 71 4.49 -4.58 1.76
C SER A 71 5.79 -3.79 1.56
N VAL A 72 6.18 -3.62 0.30
CA VAL A 72 7.28 -2.77 -0.12
C VAL A 72 6.70 -1.64 -0.94
N TYR A 73 7.19 -0.42 -0.74
CA TYR A 73 6.80 0.74 -1.51
C TYR A 73 7.97 1.71 -1.69
N ASN A 74 8.03 2.36 -2.84
CA ASN A 74 9.04 3.38 -3.09
C ASN A 74 8.76 4.64 -2.25
N ILE A 75 9.83 5.32 -1.87
CA ILE A 75 9.76 6.55 -1.10
C ILE A 75 10.52 7.69 -1.78
N ASP A 76 10.05 8.91 -1.56
CA ASP A 76 10.75 10.11 -2.02
C ASP A 76 11.94 10.46 -1.11
N LYS A 77 12.62 11.58 -1.41
CA LYS A 77 13.77 12.06 -0.61
C LYS A 77 13.39 12.46 0.82
N SER A 78 12.11 12.76 1.07
CA SER A 78 11.58 13.10 2.40
C SER A 78 11.13 11.85 3.19
N GLY A 79 11.15 10.67 2.56
CA GLY A 79 10.70 9.42 3.15
C GLY A 79 9.19 9.18 3.03
N LYS A 80 8.47 10.00 2.24
CA LYS A 80 7.04 9.82 1.98
C LYS A 80 6.82 8.74 0.92
N SER A 81 5.76 7.95 1.12
CA SER A 81 5.34 6.93 0.18
C SER A 81 5.01 7.54 -1.18
N LEU A 82 5.52 6.92 -2.24
CA LEU A 82 5.17 7.26 -3.61
C LEU A 82 4.02 6.34 -4.06
N HIS A 83 2.90 6.94 -4.45
CA HIS A 83 1.80 6.22 -5.08
C HIS A 83 2.21 5.79 -6.49
N GLN A 84 2.81 4.61 -6.60
CA GLN A 84 3.26 4.04 -7.85
C GLN A 84 2.57 2.71 -8.12
N ARG A 85 2.35 2.43 -9.40
CA ARG A 85 1.76 1.18 -9.84
C ARG A 85 2.68 0.01 -9.47
N LEU A 86 3.97 0.09 -9.82
CA LEU A 86 4.95 -0.98 -9.58
C LEU A 86 6.03 -0.50 -8.61
N VAL A 87 6.49 -1.41 -7.75
CA VAL A 87 7.64 -1.20 -6.86
C VAL A 87 8.94 -1.40 -7.64
N ASP A 88 9.82 -0.42 -7.62
CA ASP A 88 11.17 -0.48 -8.20
C ASP A 88 12.22 -0.54 -7.09
N LEU A 89 12.79 -1.73 -6.85
CA LEU A 89 13.80 -1.94 -5.81
C LEU A 89 15.13 -1.24 -6.08
N ASN A 90 15.35 -0.67 -7.29
CA ASN A 90 16.52 0.14 -7.60
C ASN A 90 16.40 1.59 -7.11
N LYS A 91 15.18 2.02 -6.74
CA LYS A 91 14.90 3.30 -6.10
C LYS A 91 14.84 3.13 -4.59
N ASN A 92 14.91 4.26 -3.87
CA ASN A 92 14.72 4.25 -2.44
C ASN A 92 13.35 3.67 -2.09
N TYR A 93 13.31 2.78 -1.10
CA TYR A 93 12.08 2.11 -0.70
C TYR A 93 12.00 1.89 0.80
N ALA A 94 10.77 1.65 1.25
CA ALA A 94 10.44 1.23 2.60
C ALA A 94 9.96 -0.22 2.59
N TYR A 95 10.32 -0.94 3.64
CA TYR A 95 9.89 -2.30 3.92
C TYR A 95 8.90 -2.28 5.09
N MET A 96 7.69 -2.77 4.89
CA MET A 96 6.67 -2.88 5.92
C MET A 96 6.41 -4.34 6.24
N PHE A 97 6.68 -4.72 7.48
CA PHE A 97 6.32 -5.99 8.07
C PHE A 97 5.05 -5.79 8.89
N CYS A 98 4.00 -6.53 8.55
CA CYS A 98 2.70 -6.43 9.19
C CYS A 98 2.29 -7.79 9.73
N VAL A 99 1.77 -7.82 10.94
CA VAL A 99 1.24 -9.02 11.58
C VAL A 99 -0.17 -8.71 12.05
N GLU A 100 -1.09 -9.60 11.69
CA GLU A 100 -2.43 -9.66 12.25
C GLU A 100 -2.41 -10.52 13.51
N ILE A 101 -2.87 -9.95 14.62
CA ILE A 101 -2.95 -10.61 15.91
C ILE A 101 -4.41 -11.03 16.10
N GLU A 102 -4.60 -12.30 16.46
CA GLU A 102 -5.92 -12.93 16.51
C GLU A 102 -6.81 -12.35 17.61
N ASP A 103 -6.24 -12.17 18.81
CA ASP A 103 -7.00 -11.83 20.00
C ASP A 103 -6.42 -10.63 20.76
N SER A 104 -7.29 -9.98 21.52
CA SER A 104 -6.95 -8.78 22.29
C SER A 104 -5.91 -9.06 23.38
N ALA A 105 -5.93 -10.23 24.03
CA ALA A 105 -4.99 -10.54 25.09
C ALA A 105 -3.58 -10.66 24.54
N THR A 106 -3.39 -11.32 23.40
CA THR A 106 -2.11 -11.35 22.69
C THR A 106 -1.68 -9.96 22.26
N PHE A 107 -2.57 -9.16 21.67
CA PHE A 107 -2.23 -7.81 21.18
C PHE A 107 -1.78 -6.87 22.31
N TYR A 108 -2.54 -6.80 23.41
CA TYR A 108 -2.24 -5.90 24.52
C TYR A 108 -1.14 -6.42 25.45
N SER A 109 -0.76 -7.71 25.37
CA SER A 109 0.36 -8.27 26.12
C SER A 109 1.71 -8.18 25.38
N LEU A 110 1.73 -7.71 24.12
CA LEU A 110 2.97 -7.55 23.36
C LEU A 110 3.99 -6.69 24.13
N PRO A 111 5.20 -7.21 24.43
CA PRO A 111 6.22 -6.42 25.12
C PRO A 111 6.54 -5.10 24.41
N ASP A 112 6.87 -4.05 25.16
CA ASP A 112 7.16 -2.69 24.65
C ASP A 112 8.26 -2.62 23.56
N LYS A 113 9.14 -3.62 23.52
CA LYS A 113 10.28 -3.69 22.59
C LYS A 113 10.10 -4.70 21.46
N THR A 114 8.88 -5.19 21.24
CA THR A 114 8.61 -6.21 20.22
C THR A 114 8.96 -5.70 18.83
N GLU A 115 8.51 -4.50 18.44
CA GLU A 115 8.84 -3.91 17.14
C GLU A 115 10.34 -3.67 16.99
N ASP A 116 11.02 -3.22 18.05
CA ASP A 116 12.46 -2.93 18.00
C ASP A 116 13.23 -4.23 17.70
N THR A 117 12.85 -5.31 18.38
CA THR A 117 13.44 -6.65 18.23
C THR A 117 13.20 -7.18 16.82
N ILE A 118 11.96 -7.10 16.32
CA ILE A 118 11.61 -7.58 14.98
C ILE A 118 12.31 -6.74 13.91
N ALA A 119 12.30 -5.40 14.02
CA ALA A 119 12.95 -4.53 13.05
C ALA A 119 14.45 -4.81 12.96
N LEU A 120 15.11 -5.01 14.11
CA LEU A 120 16.53 -5.34 14.16
C LEU A 120 16.81 -6.71 13.56
N HIS A 121 15.99 -7.72 13.86
CA HIS A 121 16.15 -9.06 13.30
C HIS A 121 15.95 -9.06 11.78
N LEU A 122 14.89 -8.41 11.30
CA LEU A 122 14.61 -8.25 9.88
C LEU A 122 15.79 -7.61 9.15
N TYR A 123 16.32 -6.51 9.67
CA TYR A 123 17.42 -5.77 9.03
C TYR A 123 18.74 -6.56 9.01
N ASN A 124 19.05 -7.30 10.07
CA ASN A 124 20.34 -7.99 10.20
C ASN A 124 20.36 -9.37 9.53
N HIS A 125 19.23 -10.08 9.52
CA HIS A 125 19.21 -11.51 9.21
C HIS A 125 18.32 -11.87 8.03
N VAL A 126 17.18 -11.19 7.85
CA VAL A 126 16.14 -11.56 6.88
C VAL A 126 16.29 -10.78 5.58
N ILE A 127 16.28 -9.44 5.67
CA ILE A 127 16.33 -8.55 4.52
C ILE A 127 17.77 -8.49 4.00
N GLY A 128 17.96 -8.74 2.71
CA GLY A 128 19.25 -8.59 2.07
C GLY A 128 19.77 -7.15 2.15
N TRP A 129 21.05 -6.97 2.45
CA TRP A 129 21.64 -5.63 2.52
C TRP A 129 21.53 -4.91 1.18
N THR A 130 20.98 -3.70 1.19
CA THR A 130 20.97 -2.80 0.04
C THR A 130 20.94 -1.35 0.51
N PRO A 131 21.71 -0.45 -0.12
CA PRO A 131 21.65 0.99 0.20
C PRO A 131 20.31 1.62 -0.20
N LYS A 132 19.45 0.91 -0.95
CA LYS A 132 18.13 1.39 -1.39
C LYS A 132 17.05 1.24 -0.33
N LEU A 133 17.24 0.33 0.63
CA LEU A 133 16.38 0.23 1.79
C LEU A 133 16.64 1.44 2.71
N GLN A 134 15.65 2.29 2.87
CA GLN A 134 15.77 3.53 3.63
C GLN A 134 14.90 3.54 4.89
N LYS A 135 13.87 2.69 4.94
CA LYS A 135 12.91 2.64 6.04
C LYS A 135 12.40 1.22 6.27
N ILE A 136 12.26 0.85 7.55
CA ILE A 136 11.52 -0.34 7.98
C ILE A 136 10.33 0.12 8.81
N VAL A 137 9.17 -0.47 8.58
CA VAL A 137 7.94 -0.22 9.33
C VAL A 137 7.47 -1.54 9.90
N ILE A 138 7.24 -1.59 11.21
CA ILE A 138 6.61 -2.72 11.88
C ILE A 138 5.20 -2.30 12.26
N LEU A 139 4.23 -3.13 11.91
CA LEU A 139 2.82 -2.89 12.16
C LEU A 139 2.19 -4.16 12.75
N PHE A 140 1.60 -4.02 13.92
CA PHE A 140 0.68 -4.99 14.48
C PHE A 140 -0.73 -4.47 14.30
N GLU A 141 -1.64 -5.32 13.85
CA GLU A 141 -3.06 -5.03 13.72
C GLU A 141 -3.86 -6.07 14.50
N TYR A 142 -4.94 -5.62 15.13
CA TYR A 142 -5.93 -6.46 15.78
C TYR A 142 -7.32 -5.91 15.44
N GLU A 143 -8.24 -6.77 15.02
CA GLU A 143 -9.61 -6.38 14.72
C GLU A 143 -10.57 -6.92 15.80
N GLU A 144 -11.18 -6.01 16.55
CA GLU A 144 -12.13 -6.34 17.61
C GLU A 144 -13.55 -6.31 17.05
N TRP A 145 -14.20 -7.47 16.97
CA TRP A 145 -15.60 -7.55 16.54
C TRP A 145 -16.55 -7.07 17.65
N LEU A 146 -17.22 -5.94 17.42
CA LEU A 146 -18.23 -5.41 18.34
C LEU A 146 -19.58 -6.11 18.15
N ASN A 147 -19.89 -6.51 16.92
CA ASN A 147 -21.02 -7.36 16.52
C ASN A 147 -20.79 -7.89 15.09
N GLU A 148 -21.75 -8.64 14.54
CA GLU A 148 -21.69 -9.24 13.19
C GLU A 148 -21.47 -8.25 12.03
N ARG A 149 -21.69 -6.94 12.25
CA ARG A 149 -21.62 -5.91 11.21
C ARG A 149 -20.66 -4.77 11.53
N SER A 150 -19.98 -4.81 12.67
CA SER A 150 -19.06 -3.75 13.06
C SER A 150 -17.88 -4.29 13.84
N SER A 151 -16.71 -3.82 13.46
CA SER A 151 -15.44 -4.09 14.11
C SER A 151 -14.72 -2.78 14.44
N LEU A 152 -13.76 -2.86 15.36
CA LEU A 152 -12.86 -1.78 15.74
C LEU A 152 -11.42 -2.25 15.50
N GLY A 153 -10.71 -1.55 14.61
CA GLY A 153 -9.30 -1.83 14.34
C GLY A 153 -8.37 -1.17 15.35
N HIS A 154 -7.49 -1.96 15.93
CA HIS A 154 -6.40 -1.53 16.79
C HIS A 154 -5.08 -1.72 16.07
N SER A 155 -4.15 -0.78 16.23
CA SER A 155 -2.82 -0.92 15.61
C SER A 155 -1.71 -0.38 16.48
N ARG A 156 -0.56 -1.05 16.40
CA ARG A 156 0.68 -0.63 17.01
C ARG A 156 1.75 -0.56 15.94
N LYS A 157 2.24 0.65 15.69
CA LYS A 157 3.12 0.96 14.57
C LYS A 157 4.41 1.59 15.05
N SER A 158 5.54 1.09 14.56
CA SER A 158 6.85 1.68 14.76
C SER A 158 7.59 1.82 13.44
N GLU A 159 8.27 2.96 13.24
CA GLU A 159 9.03 3.24 12.03
C GLU A 159 10.52 3.42 12.34
N TYR A 160 11.37 2.93 11.44
CA TYR A 160 12.82 2.95 11.61
C TYR A 160 13.47 3.45 10.32
N ALA A 161 14.34 4.45 10.44
CA ALA A 161 15.19 4.89 9.34
C ALA A 161 16.47 4.06 9.28
N VAL A 162 16.85 3.66 8.07
CA VAL A 162 18.12 3.00 7.79
C VAL A 162 19.17 4.07 7.47
N ARG A 163 20.13 4.26 8.38
CA ARG A 163 21.22 5.22 8.24
C ARG A 163 22.55 4.47 8.15
N GLY A 164 23.00 4.21 6.93
CA GLY A 164 24.19 3.41 6.68
C GLY A 164 24.00 1.96 7.14
N LYS A 165 24.72 1.54 8.18
CA LYS A 165 24.65 0.18 8.77
C LYS A 165 23.85 0.13 10.08
N ARG A 166 23.02 1.13 10.37
CA ARG A 166 22.28 1.24 11.63
C ARG A 166 20.81 1.53 11.37
N LEU A 167 19.96 0.95 12.21
CA LEU A 167 18.55 1.34 12.34
C LEU A 167 18.42 2.43 13.41
N VAL A 168 17.61 3.44 13.11
CA VAL A 168 17.25 4.51 14.04
C VAL A 168 15.74 4.58 14.13
N LYS A 169 15.18 4.33 15.32
CA LYS A 169 13.75 4.47 15.56
C LYS A 169 13.32 5.92 15.35
N LEU A 170 12.31 6.12 14.54
CA LEU A 170 11.69 7.42 14.32
C LEU A 170 10.71 7.68 15.45
N LYS A 171 10.82 8.85 16.09
CA LYS A 171 9.81 9.30 17.04
C LYS A 171 8.60 9.75 16.23
N HIS A 172 7.42 9.30 16.62
CA HIS A 172 6.20 9.99 16.26
C HIS A 172 6.08 11.18 17.20
N ASP A 173 6.12 12.40 16.66
CA ASP A 173 5.61 13.55 17.39
C ASP A 173 4.11 13.29 17.54
N THR A 174 3.69 12.93 18.76
CA THR A 174 2.27 12.96 19.14
C THR A 174 1.83 14.41 18.99
N GLU A 175 1.02 14.69 17.97
CA GLU A 175 0.20 15.91 17.91
C GLU A 175 -0.84 15.92 19.05
#